data_AF-A0AAX1G1H1-F1
#
_entry.id   AF-A0AAX1G1H1-F1
#
_cell.length_a   1.000
_cell.length_b   1.000
_cell.length_c   1.000
_cell.angle_alpha   90.00
_cell.angle_beta   90.00
_cell.angle_gamma   90.00
#
_symmetry.space_group_name_H-M   'P 1'
#
loop_
_entity.id
_entity.type
_entity.pdbx_description
1 polymer ?
#
loop_
_entity_poly.entity_id
_entity_poly.type
_entity_poly.pdbx_seq_one_letter_code
_entity_poly.pdbx_strand_id
1 'polypeptide(L)'
;MAIYLRGKTPADIERETGVAKSYISRVINNKITNPKKFIKTISDYLLISENWLVNGIGNIDVDPDNNINIYDITEGGYNGVITISNKDGISDNSLKIWKGFTHAPFNKDSIIVTTSTFDNVDGEYLIRNESFYHIALRINDEYSSQWFFKKNLAKIECIQDYDVVGMIIFSLIDDKIKTIEIM
;
A
#
# COMPACT_ATOMS: atom_id res chain seq x y z
N MET A 1 -12.75 19.70 -17.56
CA MET A 1 -13.68 18.54 -17.61
C MET A 1 -13.61 17.67 -16.35
N ALA A 2 -12.44 17.46 -15.73
CA ALA A 2 -12.27 16.63 -14.53
C ALA A 2 -12.99 17.10 -13.23
N ILE A 3 -13.17 18.42 -13.04
CA ILE A 3 -13.82 18.99 -11.85
C ILE A 3 -15.36 18.86 -11.87
N TYR A 4 -15.97 18.99 -13.05
CA TYR A 4 -17.43 18.95 -13.20
C TYR A 4 -18.03 17.59 -12.85
N LEU A 5 -17.26 16.51 -13.07
CA LEU A 5 -17.65 15.14 -12.72
C LEU A 5 -17.69 14.90 -11.20
N ARG A 6 -17.04 15.76 -10.41
CA ARG A 6 -16.89 15.63 -8.96
C ARG A 6 -17.80 16.56 -8.15
N GLY A 7 -18.71 17.29 -8.83
CA GLY A 7 -19.67 18.19 -8.19
C GLY A 7 -19.06 19.40 -7.46
N LYS A 8 -17.74 19.62 -7.55
CA LYS A 8 -17.04 20.76 -6.96
C LYS A 8 -16.65 21.76 -8.04
N THR A 9 -16.32 22.98 -7.65
CA THR A 9 -15.82 24.03 -8.56
C THR A 9 -14.42 24.49 -8.15
N PRO A 10 -13.63 25.12 -9.04
CA PRO A 10 -12.36 25.76 -8.66
C PRO A 10 -12.47 26.75 -7.49
N ALA A 11 -13.65 27.35 -7.29
CA ALA A 11 -13.90 28.28 -6.19
C ALA A 11 -14.05 27.56 -4.83
N ASP A 12 -14.60 26.35 -4.82
CA ASP A 12 -14.71 25.52 -3.61
C ASP A 12 -13.32 25.11 -3.12
N ILE A 13 -12.47 24.70 -4.05
CA ILE A 13 -11.09 24.31 -3.79
C ILE A 13 -10.29 25.52 -3.30
N GLU A 14 -10.44 26.70 -3.92
CA GLU A 14 -9.76 27.92 -3.48
C GLU A 14 -10.11 28.29 -2.04
N ARG A 15 -11.39 28.16 -1.68
CA ARG A 15 -11.89 28.44 -0.33
C ARG A 15 -11.33 27.48 0.73
N GLU A 16 -11.12 26.21 0.38
CA GLU A 16 -10.67 25.19 1.33
C GLU A 16 -9.14 24.99 1.35
N THR A 17 -8.46 25.26 0.24
CA THR A 17 -7.01 25.05 0.09
C THR A 17 -6.19 26.34 0.05
N GLY A 18 -6.84 27.50 -0.13
CA GLY A 18 -6.17 28.78 -0.35
C GLY A 18 -5.45 28.90 -1.71
N VAL A 19 -5.53 27.88 -2.57
CA VAL A 19 -4.91 27.91 -3.90
C VAL A 19 -5.79 28.69 -4.86
N ALA A 20 -5.22 29.65 -5.57
CA ALA A 20 -5.99 30.53 -6.45
C ALA A 20 -6.79 29.72 -7.51
N LYS A 21 -8.09 30.01 -7.64
CA LYS A 21 -8.99 29.31 -8.60
C LYS A 21 -8.48 29.35 -10.05
N SER A 22 -7.81 30.46 -10.41
CA SER A 22 -7.22 30.67 -11.73
C SER A 22 -6.06 29.72 -11.98
N TYR A 23 -5.26 29.43 -10.96
CA TYR A 23 -4.18 28.45 -11.03
C TYR A 23 -4.75 27.04 -11.14
N ILE A 24 -5.69 26.67 -10.27
CA ILE A 24 -6.34 25.35 -10.27
C ILE A 24 -6.97 25.05 -11.64
N SER A 25 -7.72 26.00 -12.20
CA SER A 25 -8.34 25.86 -13.52
C SER A 25 -7.31 25.69 -14.63
N ARG A 26 -6.17 26.39 -14.56
CA ARG A 26 -5.11 26.25 -15.56
C ARG A 26 -4.38 24.92 -15.44
N VAL A 27 -4.12 24.43 -14.23
CA VAL A 27 -3.50 23.12 -14.00
C VAL A 27 -4.39 21.99 -14.53
N ILE A 28 -5.66 21.94 -14.11
CA ILE A 28 -6.58 20.84 -14.45
C ILE A 28 -6.95 20.79 -15.94
N ASN A 29 -6.84 21.92 -16.64
CA ASN A 29 -7.05 21.98 -18.08
C ASN A 29 -5.73 21.87 -18.87
N ASN A 30 -4.64 21.42 -18.25
CA ASN A 30 -3.30 21.28 -18.85
C ASN A 30 -2.81 22.55 -19.57
N LYS A 31 -3.21 23.73 -19.08
CA LYS A 31 -2.79 25.06 -19.59
C LYS A 31 -1.49 25.56 -18.94
N ILE A 32 -0.91 24.78 -18.04
CA ILE A 32 0.42 25.00 -17.47
C ILE A 32 1.23 23.75 -17.78
N THR A 33 2.35 23.93 -18.46
CA THR A 33 3.28 22.84 -18.73
C THR A 33 4.10 22.54 -17.48
N ASN A 34 4.11 21.28 -17.03
CA ASN A 34 4.85 20.81 -15.85
C ASN A 34 4.64 21.70 -14.58
N PRO A 35 3.38 21.79 -14.08
CA PRO A 35 3.07 22.58 -12.91
C PRO A 35 3.74 21.98 -11.66
N LYS A 36 4.50 22.80 -10.91
CA LYS A 36 5.30 22.32 -9.75
C LYS A 36 4.71 22.65 -8.39
N LYS A 37 3.78 23.61 -8.31
CA LYS A 37 3.23 24.10 -7.05
C LYS A 37 1.84 23.53 -6.80
N PHE A 38 1.54 23.19 -5.55
CA PHE A 38 0.21 22.81 -5.08
C PHE A 38 -0.42 21.57 -5.76
N ILE A 39 0.38 20.76 -6.47
CA ILE A 39 -0.11 19.56 -7.18
C ILE A 39 -0.69 18.56 -6.19
N LYS A 40 0.07 18.22 -5.16
CA LYS A 40 -0.38 17.33 -4.09
C LYS A 40 -1.67 17.83 -3.44
N THR A 41 -1.75 19.11 -3.11
CA THR A 41 -2.96 19.72 -2.53
C THR A 41 -4.18 19.61 -3.45
N ILE A 42 -4.00 19.83 -4.76
CA ILE A 42 -5.08 19.69 -5.75
C ILE A 42 -5.45 18.22 -5.94
N SER A 43 -4.45 17.33 -5.99
CA SER A 43 -4.60 15.87 -6.09
C SER A 43 -5.39 15.30 -4.93
N ASP A 44 -4.97 15.55 -3.70
CA ASP A 44 -5.60 15.05 -2.49
C ASP A 44 -7.06 15.56 -2.38
N TYR A 45 -7.27 16.83 -2.69
CA TYR A 45 -8.58 17.46 -2.55
C TYR A 45 -9.59 16.99 -3.60
N LEU A 46 -9.13 16.73 -4.82
CA LEU A 46 -9.97 16.28 -5.92
C LEU A 46 -9.93 14.78 -6.14
N LEU A 47 -9.06 14.03 -5.46
CA LEU A 47 -8.81 12.62 -5.76
C LEU A 47 -8.43 12.44 -7.24
N ILE A 48 -7.50 13.28 -7.73
CA ILE A 48 -7.00 13.28 -9.11
C ILE A 48 -5.51 12.97 -9.12
N SER A 49 -5.04 12.17 -10.07
CA SER A 49 -3.65 11.73 -10.13
C SER A 49 -2.67 12.90 -10.25
N GLU A 50 -1.67 12.97 -9.36
CA GLU A 50 -0.55 13.91 -9.49
C GLU A 50 0.16 13.76 -10.85
N ASN A 51 0.37 12.52 -11.29
CA ASN A 51 1.02 12.23 -12.56
C ASN A 51 0.19 12.77 -13.74
N TRP A 52 -1.13 12.61 -13.70
CA TRP A 52 -2.01 13.20 -14.73
C TRP A 52 -1.99 14.72 -14.69
N LEU A 53 -2.01 15.35 -13.50
CA LEU A 53 -1.94 16.81 -13.36
C LEU A 53 -0.62 17.40 -13.88
N VAL A 54 0.48 16.66 -13.76
CA VAL A 54 1.81 17.13 -14.15
C VAL A 54 2.10 16.87 -15.62
N ASN A 55 1.77 15.67 -16.09
CA ASN A 55 2.19 15.16 -17.39
C ASN A 55 1.05 15.03 -18.40
N GLY A 56 -0.22 15.15 -17.98
CA GLY A 56 -1.39 15.02 -18.84
C GLY A 56 -1.63 13.61 -19.40
N ILE A 57 -0.93 12.61 -18.87
CA ILE A 57 -0.95 11.21 -19.29
C ILE A 57 -1.44 10.32 -18.15
N GLY A 58 -2.03 9.17 -18.48
CA GLY A 58 -2.55 8.21 -17.51
C GLY A 58 -4.01 8.47 -17.11
N ASN A 59 -4.46 7.80 -16.04
CA ASN A 59 -5.82 7.94 -15.54
C ASN A 59 -5.96 9.22 -14.69
N ILE A 60 -7.08 9.92 -14.84
CA ILE A 60 -7.40 11.15 -14.09
C ILE A 60 -7.74 10.80 -12.66
N ASP A 61 -8.52 9.75 -12.46
CA ASP A 61 -9.12 9.45 -11.18
C ASP A 61 -8.15 8.61 -10.32
N VAL A 62 -7.90 9.06 -9.09
CA VAL A 62 -7.30 8.24 -8.04
C VAL A 62 -8.47 7.64 -7.31
N ASP A 63 -8.74 6.35 -7.54
CA ASP A 63 -9.80 5.67 -6.80
C ASP A 63 -9.37 5.58 -5.32
N PRO A 64 -10.11 6.16 -4.36
CA PRO A 64 -9.83 5.98 -2.94
C PRO A 64 -9.78 4.51 -2.53
N ASP A 65 -10.45 3.63 -3.28
CA ASP A 65 -10.45 2.19 -3.07
C ASP A 65 -9.12 1.52 -3.51
N ASN A 66 -8.24 2.24 -4.22
CA ASN A 66 -6.91 1.76 -4.60
C ASN A 66 -5.83 1.96 -3.51
N ASN A 67 -6.22 2.53 -2.37
CA ASN A 67 -5.34 2.77 -1.25
C ASN A 67 -5.38 1.60 -0.27
N ILE A 68 -4.23 0.96 -0.05
CA ILE A 68 -4.10 -0.09 0.96
C ILE A 68 -3.34 0.49 2.15
N ASN A 69 -3.96 0.41 3.33
CA ASN A 69 -3.35 0.86 4.58
C ASN A 69 -2.16 -0.01 4.97
N ILE A 70 -1.13 0.64 5.50
CA ILE A 70 0.02 -0.01 6.10
C ILE A 70 -0.24 -0.17 7.59
N TYR A 71 0.02 -1.36 8.13
CA TYR A 71 -0.03 -1.66 9.56
C TYR A 71 1.40 -1.76 10.10
N ASP A 72 1.69 -1.10 11.21
CA ASP A 72 2.95 -1.28 11.94
C ASP A 72 2.76 -2.37 13.00
N ILE A 73 3.61 -3.39 12.96
CA ILE A 73 3.52 -4.52 13.89
C ILE A 73 3.89 -4.13 15.33
N THR A 74 4.54 -2.99 15.54
CA THR A 74 4.98 -2.49 16.85
C THR A 74 4.06 -1.38 17.40
N GLU A 75 3.60 -0.48 16.53
CA GLU A 75 2.78 0.69 16.92
C GLU A 75 1.28 0.52 16.57
N GLY A 76 0.91 -0.54 15.84
CA GLY A 76 -0.46 -0.79 15.41
C GLY A 76 -0.83 -0.03 14.13
N GLY A 77 -1.85 0.83 14.21
CA GLY A 77 -2.30 1.61 13.05
C GLY A 77 -1.25 2.61 12.60
N TYR A 78 -0.69 2.43 11.40
CA TYR A 78 0.28 3.36 10.83
C TYR A 78 -0.39 4.27 9.82
N ASN A 79 -0.10 5.58 9.90
CA ASN A 79 -0.65 6.56 8.98
C ASN A 79 0.15 6.60 7.66
N GLY A 80 0.16 5.46 6.95
CA GLY A 80 0.82 5.27 5.67
C GLY A 80 -0.02 4.43 4.73
N VAL A 81 0.06 4.73 3.44
CA VAL A 81 -0.77 4.12 2.40
C VAL A 81 0.12 3.76 1.21
N ILE A 82 -0.14 2.61 0.58
CA ILE A 82 0.35 2.30 -0.76
C ILE A 82 -0.82 2.37 -1.73
N THR A 83 -0.64 3.14 -2.81
CA THR A 83 -1.63 3.28 -3.89
C THR A 83 -1.28 2.31 -5.02
N ILE A 84 -2.25 1.48 -5.43
CA ILE A 84 -2.10 0.57 -6.57
C ILE A 84 -2.69 1.22 -7.83
N SER A 85 -1.91 1.29 -8.91
CA SER A 85 -2.32 1.99 -10.14
C SER A 85 -3.44 1.28 -10.91
N ASN A 86 -3.53 -0.06 -10.80
CA ASN A 86 -4.60 -0.87 -11.38
C ASN A 86 -4.97 -2.03 -10.44
N LYS A 87 -6.25 -2.13 -10.06
CA LYS A 87 -6.78 -3.15 -9.16
C LYS A 87 -7.48 -4.31 -9.88
N ASP A 88 -7.40 -4.37 -11.21
CA ASP A 88 -8.00 -5.45 -12.00
C ASP A 88 -7.62 -6.84 -11.43
N GLY A 89 -8.57 -7.50 -10.77
CA GLY A 89 -8.40 -8.83 -10.17
C GLY A 89 -7.98 -8.88 -8.70
N ILE A 90 -7.68 -7.75 -8.04
CA ILE A 90 -7.35 -7.71 -6.61
C ILE A 90 -8.63 -7.39 -5.81
N SER A 91 -9.23 -8.41 -5.20
CA SER A 91 -10.42 -8.21 -4.34
C SER A 91 -10.09 -7.32 -3.14
N ASP A 92 -10.97 -6.36 -2.89
CA ASP A 92 -10.74 -5.09 -2.19
C ASP A 92 -10.13 -5.15 -0.78
N ASN A 93 -10.21 -6.28 -0.09
CA ASN A 93 -9.72 -6.46 1.29
C ASN A 93 -8.80 -7.67 1.50
N SER A 94 -8.42 -8.35 0.42
CA SER A 94 -7.55 -9.53 0.50
C SER A 94 -6.12 -9.15 0.85
N LEU A 95 -5.66 -7.99 0.37
CA LEU A 95 -4.30 -7.51 0.57
C LEU A 95 -4.18 -6.66 1.84
N LYS A 96 -3.11 -6.91 2.59
CA LYS A 96 -2.68 -6.11 3.74
C LYS A 96 -1.19 -5.85 3.66
N ILE A 97 -0.78 -4.69 4.15
CA ILE A 97 0.61 -4.26 4.11
C ILE A 97 1.13 -4.06 5.53
N TRP A 98 2.34 -4.52 5.79
CA TRP A 98 2.94 -4.57 7.12
C TRP A 98 4.33 -3.97 7.14
N LYS A 99 4.68 -3.29 8.24
CA LYS A 99 6.01 -2.74 8.54
C LYS A 99 6.38 -2.91 10.01
N GLY A 100 7.57 -2.45 10.41
CA GLY A 100 8.00 -2.44 11.82
C GLY A 100 8.81 -3.67 12.26
N PHE A 101 9.31 -4.46 11.30
CA PHE A 101 10.12 -5.65 11.60
C PHE A 101 11.49 -5.28 12.21
N THR A 102 12.03 -6.12 13.08
CA THR A 102 13.28 -5.82 13.82
C THR A 102 14.34 -6.91 13.72
N HIS A 103 14.22 -7.78 12.71
CA HIS A 103 15.09 -8.94 12.56
C HIS A 103 15.58 -9.11 11.13
N ALA A 104 16.90 -9.26 10.95
CA ALA A 104 17.50 -9.49 9.64
C ALA A 104 16.87 -10.70 8.91
N PRO A 105 16.66 -10.61 7.59
CA PRO A 105 17.04 -9.48 6.71
C PRO A 105 16.08 -8.26 6.80
N PHE A 106 14.94 -8.39 7.47
CA PHE A 106 13.94 -7.33 7.60
C PHE A 106 14.31 -6.30 8.65
N ASN A 107 13.85 -5.07 8.44
CA ASN A 107 14.01 -3.96 9.36
C ASN A 107 12.71 -3.16 9.45
N LYS A 108 12.72 -2.09 10.26
CA LYS A 108 11.52 -1.33 10.57
C LYS A 108 10.88 -0.67 9.35
N ASP A 109 11.68 -0.44 8.32
CA ASP A 109 11.31 0.23 7.07
C ASP A 109 11.00 -0.79 5.95
N SER A 110 11.21 -2.08 6.20
CA SER A 110 10.80 -3.14 5.29
C SER A 110 9.28 -3.19 5.17
N ILE A 111 8.82 -3.44 3.94
CA ILE A 111 7.40 -3.53 3.60
C ILE A 111 7.09 -4.97 3.21
N ILE A 112 6.06 -5.53 3.82
CA ILE A 112 5.57 -6.87 3.52
C ILE A 112 4.12 -6.78 3.07
N VAL A 113 3.79 -7.37 1.93
CA VAL A 113 2.44 -7.46 1.42
C VAL A 113 1.95 -8.89 1.57
N THR A 114 0.85 -9.06 2.29
CA THR A 114 0.19 -10.34 2.50
C THR A 114 -1.14 -10.39 1.79
N THR A 115 -1.55 -11.59 1.37
CA THR A 115 -2.93 -11.89 0.98
C THR A 115 -3.61 -12.81 2.00
N SER A 116 -4.91 -12.60 2.22
CA SER A 116 -5.78 -13.53 2.96
C SER A 116 -6.39 -14.62 2.07
N THR A 117 -6.24 -14.53 0.75
CA THR A 117 -6.71 -15.54 -0.22
C THR A 117 -5.56 -16.45 -0.63
N PHE A 118 -5.43 -17.60 0.04
CA PHE A 118 -4.37 -18.58 -0.21
C PHE A 118 -4.82 -20.02 0.10
N ASP A 119 -4.26 -20.99 -0.62
CA ASP A 119 -4.65 -22.41 -0.53
C ASP A 119 -3.61 -23.26 0.21
N ASN A 120 -3.16 -22.80 1.40
CA ASN A 120 -2.28 -23.59 2.28
C ASN A 120 -1.05 -24.23 1.58
N VAL A 121 -0.52 -23.55 0.57
CA VAL A 121 0.59 -24.00 -0.28
C VAL A 121 1.95 -23.71 0.34
N ASP A 122 3.02 -24.18 -0.30
CA ASP A 122 4.39 -23.81 0.08
C ASP A 122 4.60 -22.31 -0.08
N GLY A 123 5.36 -21.72 0.84
CA GLY A 123 5.72 -20.32 0.75
C GLY A 123 5.89 -19.64 2.09
N GLU A 124 5.90 -18.32 2.04
CA GLU A 124 6.13 -17.48 3.21
C GLU A 124 4.81 -16.93 3.74
N TYR A 125 4.71 -16.87 5.06
CA TYR A 125 3.50 -16.48 5.76
C TYR A 125 3.87 -15.52 6.88
N LEU A 126 3.03 -14.51 7.07
CA LEU A 126 3.03 -13.72 8.29
C LEU A 126 2.17 -14.44 9.31
N ILE A 127 2.75 -14.78 10.45
CA ILE A 127 2.07 -15.43 11.58
C ILE A 127 2.18 -14.55 12.82
N ARG A 128 1.22 -14.66 13.72
CA ARG A 128 1.16 -13.87 14.96
C ARG A 128 0.90 -14.77 16.16
N ASN A 129 1.67 -14.58 17.22
CA ASN A 129 1.37 -15.13 18.54
C ASN A 129 1.24 -13.97 19.51
N GLU A 130 0.07 -13.84 20.15
CA GLU A 130 -0.29 -12.70 20.98
C GLU A 130 -0.08 -11.36 20.25
N SER A 131 0.95 -10.60 20.67
CA SER A 131 1.33 -9.31 20.08
C SER A 131 2.58 -9.38 19.19
N PHE A 132 3.17 -10.57 19.02
CA PHE A 132 4.40 -10.76 18.27
C PHE A 132 4.12 -11.32 16.88
N TYR A 133 4.66 -10.63 15.88
CA TYR A 133 4.59 -11.05 14.48
C TYR A 133 5.89 -11.73 14.07
N HIS A 134 5.76 -12.82 13.33
CA HIS A 134 6.86 -13.61 12.79
C HIS A 134 6.62 -13.91 11.32
N ILE A 135 7.71 -14.04 10.56
CA ILE A 135 7.65 -14.57 9.20
C ILE A 135 8.03 -16.04 9.27
N ALA A 136 7.17 -16.90 8.74
CA ALA A 136 7.38 -18.32 8.70
C ALA A 136 7.40 -18.84 7.27
N LEU A 137 8.23 -19.86 7.04
CA LEU A 137 8.25 -20.65 5.81
C LEU A 137 7.41 -21.91 6.06
N ARG A 138 6.42 -22.14 5.20
CA ARG A 138 5.68 -23.39 5.12
C ARG A 138 6.26 -24.25 4.00
N ILE A 139 6.52 -25.51 4.31
CA ILE A 139 6.94 -26.53 3.37
C ILE A 139 6.00 -27.71 3.55
N ASN A 140 5.26 -28.05 2.50
CA ASN A 140 4.42 -29.24 2.45
C ASN A 140 5.23 -30.38 1.82
N ASP A 141 5.16 -31.55 2.43
CA ASP A 141 5.54 -32.81 1.84
C ASP A 141 4.27 -33.61 1.47
N GLU A 142 4.42 -34.84 0.97
CA GLU A 142 3.29 -35.67 0.54
C GLU A 142 2.28 -35.97 1.65
N TYR A 143 2.67 -35.86 2.93
CA TYR A 143 1.88 -36.35 4.07
C TYR A 143 1.71 -35.32 5.18
N SER A 144 2.44 -34.21 5.17
CA SER A 144 2.51 -33.25 6.26
C SER A 144 2.92 -31.85 5.80
N SER A 145 2.60 -30.86 6.63
CA SER A 145 3.09 -29.49 6.47
C SER A 145 4.01 -29.14 7.63
N GLN A 146 5.21 -28.68 7.31
CA GLN A 146 6.21 -28.24 8.28
C GLN A 146 6.38 -26.73 8.20
N TRP A 147 6.61 -26.11 9.35
CA TRP A 147 6.71 -24.67 9.51
C TRP A 147 8.05 -24.31 10.15
N PHE A 148 8.69 -23.26 9.65
CA PHE A 148 10.00 -22.81 10.12
C PHE A 148 10.01 -21.30 10.26
N PHE A 149 10.60 -20.77 11.32
CA PHE A 149 10.86 -19.35 11.42
C PHE A 149 11.84 -18.91 10.33
N LYS A 150 11.46 -17.95 9.50
CA LYS A 150 12.31 -17.42 8.42
C LYS A 150 13.65 -16.88 8.93
N LYS A 151 13.66 -16.27 10.13
CA LYS A 151 14.83 -15.64 10.74
C LYS A 151 16.01 -16.60 10.96
N ASN A 152 15.74 -17.82 11.40
CA ASN A 152 16.77 -18.76 11.88
C ASN A 152 16.54 -20.20 11.42
N LEU A 153 15.50 -20.45 10.62
CA LEU A 153 15.08 -21.77 10.16
C LEU A 153 14.77 -22.76 11.29
N ALA A 154 14.52 -22.27 12.50
CA ALA A 154 14.07 -23.12 13.60
C ALA A 154 12.65 -23.61 13.32
N LYS A 155 12.42 -24.91 13.51
CA LYS A 155 11.11 -25.52 13.32
C LYS A 155 10.11 -24.98 14.34
N ILE A 156 8.90 -24.71 13.86
CA ILE A 156 7.74 -24.36 14.69
C ILE A 156 7.02 -25.67 15.01
N GLU A 157 7.10 -26.10 16.27
CA GLU A 157 6.53 -27.39 16.68
C GLU A 157 5.00 -27.38 16.79
N CYS A 158 4.42 -26.25 17.21
CA CYS A 158 2.97 -26.08 17.36
C CYS A 158 2.51 -24.83 16.59
N ILE A 159 2.09 -25.01 15.34
CA ILE A 159 1.58 -23.89 14.52
C ILE A 159 0.22 -23.39 15.02
N GLN A 160 -0.52 -24.23 15.78
CA GLN A 160 -1.82 -23.89 16.35
C GLN A 160 -1.74 -22.79 17.42
N ASP A 161 -0.56 -22.52 17.96
CA ASP A 161 -0.31 -21.41 18.89
C ASP A 161 -0.21 -20.05 18.16
N TYR A 162 -0.35 -20.04 16.83
CA TYR A 162 -0.19 -18.86 15.99
C TYR A 162 -1.42 -18.63 15.12
N ASP A 163 -1.84 -17.37 15.02
CA ASP A 163 -2.75 -16.91 13.98
C ASP A 163 -1.99 -16.77 12.66
N VAL A 164 -2.44 -17.44 11.60
CA VAL A 164 -1.92 -17.21 10.25
C VAL A 164 -2.57 -15.94 9.70
N VAL A 165 -1.82 -14.84 9.65
CA VAL A 165 -2.31 -13.52 9.25
C VAL A 165 -2.54 -13.46 7.74
N GLY A 166 -1.62 -14.06 6.97
CA GLY A 166 -1.72 -14.13 5.51
C GLY A 166 -0.46 -14.70 4.86
N MET A 167 -0.60 -15.13 3.61
CA MET A 167 0.53 -15.53 2.77
C MET A 167 1.24 -14.28 2.24
N ILE A 168 2.56 -14.25 2.33
CA ILE A 168 3.38 -13.15 1.81
C ILE A 168 3.52 -13.33 0.29
N ILE A 169 3.06 -12.32 -0.46
CA ILE A 169 3.16 -12.29 -1.92
C ILE A 169 4.29 -11.39 -2.42
N PHE A 170 4.72 -10.45 -1.59
CA PHE A 170 5.77 -9.51 -1.91
C PHE A 170 6.45 -9.04 -0.63
N SER A 171 7.77 -8.91 -0.69
CA SER A 171 8.55 -8.27 0.36
C SER A 171 9.55 -7.31 -0.25
N LEU A 172 9.68 -6.14 0.37
CA LEU A 172 10.67 -5.16 0.03
C LEU A 172 11.51 -4.89 1.27
N ILE A 173 12.79 -5.18 1.15
CA ILE A 173 13.78 -5.10 2.21
C ILE A 173 14.72 -3.97 1.81
N ASP A 174 14.44 -2.75 2.27
CA ASP A 174 15.26 -1.58 1.97
C ASP A 174 15.19 -0.59 3.14
N ASP A 175 16.27 0.14 3.32
CA ASP A 175 16.51 1.09 4.38
C ASP A 175 16.14 2.52 3.94
N LYS A 176 15.78 2.74 2.66
CA LYS A 176 15.71 4.07 2.04
C LYS A 176 14.58 4.27 1.00
N ILE A 177 13.44 3.62 1.17
CA ILE A 177 12.31 3.79 0.24
C ILE A 177 11.65 5.16 0.47
N LYS A 178 11.58 6.00 -0.57
CA LYS A 178 10.78 7.24 -0.56
C LYS A 178 9.43 7.08 -1.26
N THR A 179 9.35 6.22 -2.27
CA THR A 179 8.13 5.94 -3.06
C THR A 179 8.28 4.59 -3.76
N ILE A 180 7.21 3.79 -3.80
CA ILE A 180 7.12 2.55 -4.60
C ILE A 180 5.92 2.72 -5.53
N GLU A 181 6.15 2.63 -6.83
CA GLU A 181 5.08 2.55 -7.84
C GLU A 181 5.11 1.13 -8.41
N ILE A 182 3.99 0.41 -8.27
CA ILE A 182 3.78 -0.90 -8.90
C ILE A 182 2.83 -0.66 -10.07
N MET A 183 3.30 -0.95 -11.29
CA MET A 183 2.56 -0.80 -12.55
C MET A 183 2.03 -2.14 -13.06
#